data_AF-A0A3Q2XCY3-F1
#
_entry.id   AF-A0A3Q2XCY3-F1
#
_cell.length_a   1.000
_cell.length_b   1.000
_cell.length_c   1.000
_cell.angle_alpha   90.00
_cell.angle_beta   90.00
_cell.angle_gamma   90.00
#
_symmetry.space_group_name_H-M   'P 1'
#
loop_
_entity.id
_entity.type
_entity.pdbx_description
1 polymer ?
#
loop_
_entity_poly.entity_id
_entity_poly.type
_entity_poly.pdbx_seq_one_letter_code
_entity_poly.pdbx_strand_id
1 'polypeptide(L)' 'MDIKVHPKPPGLVLQYGTAGFRTNASRLDHVMFRMGLLAALRAKQTKAAIGVMVTASHNPEVLLG' A
#
# COMPACT_ATOMS: atom_id res chain seq x y z
N MET A 1 -13.84 9.75 4.50
CA MET A 1 -12.55 9.27 3.95
C MET A 1 -12.15 10.22 2.84
N ASP A 2 -11.32 11.20 3.16
CA ASP A 2 -10.98 12.27 2.22
C ASP A 2 -9.74 11.88 1.40
N ILE A 3 -9.94 11.65 0.10
CA ILE A 3 -8.88 11.17 -0.80
C ILE A 3 -7.82 12.25 -1.09
N LYS A 4 -8.08 13.49 -0.69
CA LYS A 4 -7.19 14.65 -0.87
C LYS A 4 -5.92 14.58 -0.03
N VAL A 5 -5.92 13.80 1.05
CA VAL A 5 -4.76 13.67 1.96
C VAL A 5 -3.69 12.73 1.39
N HIS A 6 -4.05 11.85 0.44
CA HIS A 6 -3.14 10.86 -0.15
C HIS A 6 -3.13 10.92 -1.69
N PRO A 7 -2.65 12.03 -2.30
CA PRO A 7 -2.63 12.18 -3.74
C PRO A 7 -1.67 11.17 -4.40
N LYS A 8 -2.11 10.56 -5.51
CA LYS A 8 -1.23 9.74 -6.34
C LYS A 8 -0.23 10.67 -7.05
N PRO A 9 1.09 10.44 -6.95
CA PRO A 9 2.06 11.23 -7.71
C PRO A 9 1.82 11.05 -9.21
N PRO A 10 1.78 12.13 -10.01
CA PRO A 10 1.66 12.02 -11.47
C PRO A 10 2.84 11.22 -12.04
N GLY A 11 2.55 10.27 -12.93
CA GLY A 11 3.56 9.42 -13.56
C GLY A 11 4.01 8.19 -12.75
N LEU A 12 3.54 7.99 -11.52
CA LEU A 12 3.90 6.80 -10.75
C LEU A 12 3.10 5.56 -11.20
N VAL A 13 3.79 4.64 -11.87
CA VAL A 13 3.28 3.30 -12.17
C VAL A 13 3.78 2.35 -11.08
N LEU A 14 2.85 1.82 -10.29
CA LEU A 14 3.14 0.83 -9.27
C LEU A 14 2.79 -0.55 -9.81
N GLN A 15 3.76 -1.44 -9.83
CA GLN A 15 3.56 -2.81 -10.27
C GLN A 15 3.31 -3.71 -9.05
N TYR A 16 2.30 -4.56 -9.15
CA TYR A 16 2.05 -5.61 -8.16
C TYR A 16 2.95 -6.80 -8.49
N GLY A 17 3.96 -7.03 -7.66
CA GLY A 17 4.89 -8.14 -7.82
C GLY A 17 4.49 -9.37 -7.00
N THR A 18 5.38 -10.37 -6.97
CA THR A 18 5.21 -11.61 -6.18
C THR A 18 5.03 -11.38 -4.68
N ALA A 19 5.51 -10.24 -4.16
CA ALA A 19 5.39 -9.85 -2.77
C ALA A 19 4.59 -8.54 -2.58
N GLY A 20 3.65 -8.26 -3.49
CA GLY A 20 2.81 -7.07 -3.45
C GLY A 20 3.51 -5.82 -3.96
N PHE A 21 3.03 -4.65 -3.51
CA PHE A 21 3.59 -3.36 -3.88
C PHE A 21 4.83 -3.03 -3.03
N ARG A 22 5.97 -2.84 -3.68
CA ARG A 22 7.21 -2.39 -3.03
C ARG A 22 7.73 -1.14 -3.74
N THR A 23 7.86 -0.05 -3.01
CA THR A 23 8.58 1.16 -3.44
C THR A 23 9.05 1.92 -2.19
N ASN A 24 9.85 2.97 -2.39
CA ASN A 24 10.26 3.88 -1.32
C ASN A 24 9.04 4.35 -0.50
N ALA A 25 9.17 4.40 0.84
CA ALA A 25 8.09 4.73 1.78
C ALA A 25 7.40 6.07 1.44
N SER A 26 8.16 7.06 0.96
CA SER A 26 7.63 8.36 0.50
C SER A 26 6.58 8.27 -0.61
N ARG A 27 6.53 7.14 -1.34
CA ARG A 27 5.59 6.88 -2.43
C ARG A 27 4.54 5.81 -2.07
N LEU A 28 4.52 5.31 -0.84
CA LEU A 28 3.66 4.19 -0.43
C LEU A 28 2.34 4.62 0.23
N ASP A 29 2.25 5.87 0.66
CA ASP A 29 1.13 6.39 1.46
C ASP A 29 -0.25 6.21 0.78
N HIS A 30 -0.37 6.64 -0.48
CA HIS A 30 -1.58 6.43 -1.28
C HIS A 30 -1.86 4.96 -1.61
N VAL A 31 -0.85 4.08 -1.56
CA VAL A 31 -1.02 2.65 -1.77
C VAL A 31 -1.63 2.00 -0.55
N MET A 32 -1.11 2.34 0.64
CA MET A 32 -1.61 1.80 1.91
C MET A 32 -3.06 2.18 2.16
N PHE A 33 -3.44 3.43 1.85
CA PHE A 33 -4.84 3.86 1.92
C PHE A 33 -5.77 3.00 1.04
N ARG A 34 -5.37 2.74 -0.21
CA ARG A 34 -6.16 1.91 -1.15
C ARG A 34 -6.20 0.44 -0.74
N MET A 35 -5.08 -0.10 -0.24
CA MET A 35 -5.00 -1.48 0.23
C MET A 35 -5.84 -1.73 1.48
N GLY A 36 -5.93 -0.75 2.38
CA GLY A 36 -6.84 -0.81 3.53
C GLY A 36 -8.31 -0.88 3.11
N LEU A 37 -8.72 -0.04 2.16
CA LEU A 37 -10.08 -0.08 1.61
C LEU A 37 -10.36 -1.41 0.90
N LEU A 38 -9.40 -1.90 0.09
CA LEU A 38 -9.52 -3.18 -0.59
C LEU A 38 -9.66 -4.35 0.39
N ALA A 39 -8.87 -4.35 1.47
CA ALA A 39 -8.94 -5.37 2.51
C ALA A 39 -10.31 -5.37 3.21
N ALA A 40 -10.86 -4.20 3.53
CA ALA A 40 -12.19 -4.07 4.13
C ALA A 40 -13.30 -4.57 3.18
N LEU A 41 -13.24 -4.20 1.89
CA LEU A 41 -14.19 -4.67 0.89
C LEU A 41 -14.10 -6.19 0.69
N ARG A 42 -12.88 -6.73 0.66
CA ARG A 42 -12.63 -8.17 0.54
C ARG A 42 -13.19 -8.91 1.74
N ALA A 43 -12.92 -8.43 2.96
CA ALA A 43 -13.43 -9.04 4.19
C ALA A 43 -14.96 -9.08 4.21
N LYS A 44 -15.62 -8.00 3.78
CA LYS A 44 -17.08 -7.95 3.65
C LYS A 44 -17.60 -8.94 2.61
N GLN A 45 -16.91 -9.10 1.48
CA GLN A 45 -17.30 -10.03 0.42
C GLN A 45 -17.11 -11.50 0.85
N THR A 46 -16.00 -11.83 1.50
CA THR A 46 -15.67 -13.21 1.91
C THR A 46 -16.24 -13.59 3.27
N LYS A 47 -16.82 -12.63 4.01
CA LYS A 47 -17.27 -12.78 5.41
C LYS A 47 -16.18 -13.40 6.31
N ALA A 48 -14.93 -13.00 6.08
CA ALA A 48 -13.75 -13.52 6.77
C ALA A 48 -12.76 -12.40 7.05
N ALA A 49 -11.91 -12.57 8.06
CA ALA A 49 -10.86 -11.61 8.36
C ALA A 49 -9.81 -11.58 7.23
N ILE A 50 -9.42 -10.38 6.79
CA ILE A 50 -8.36 -10.16 5.80
C ILE A 50 -7.26 -9.34 6.47
N GLY A 51 -6.04 -9.89 6.50
CA GLY A 51 -4.85 -9.21 7.01
C GLY A 51 -4.11 -8.44 5.92
N VAL A 52 -3.52 -7.30 6.28
CA VAL A 52 -2.58 -6.56 5.42
C VAL A 52 -1.22 -6.57 6.11
N MET A 53 -0.21 -7.12 5.43
CA MET A 53 1.16 -7.16 5.92
C MET A 53 1.92 -5.92 5.42
N VAL A 54 2.37 -5.06 6.32
CA VAL A 54 3.28 -3.95 6.00
C VAL A 54 4.69 -4.39 6.37
N THR A 55 5.50 -4.76 5.38
CA THR A 55 6.89 -5.17 5.61
C THR A 55 7.77 -4.85 4.41
N ALA A 56 8.98 -4.38 4.68
CA ALA A 56 10.05 -4.27 3.69
C ALA A 56 10.94 -5.54 3.67
N SER A 57 10.72 -6.54 4.54
CA SER A 57 11.57 -7.73 4.67
C SER A 57 13.06 -7.36 4.79
N HIS A 58 13.89 -7.67 3.79
CA HIS A 58 15.33 -7.36 3.75
C HIS A 58 15.67 -6.07 2.99
N ASN A 59 14.68 -5.29 2.57
CA ASN A 59 14.95 -4.06 1.84
C ASN A 59 15.73 -3.09 2.73
N PRO A 60 16.78 -2.44 2.21
CA PRO A 60 17.51 -1.43 2.95
C PRO A 60 16.55 -0.33 3.40
N GLU A 61 16.74 0.12 4.64
CA GLU A 61 16.10 1.33 5.11
C GLU A 61 16.50 2.49 4.20
N VAL A 62 15.56 3.36 3.88
CA VAL A 62 15.87 4.60 3.17
C VAL A 62 16.68 5.43 4.15
N LEU A 63 18.01 5.40 4.02
CA LEU A 63 18.90 6.36 4.67
C LEU A 63 18.52 7.75 4.14
N LEU A 64 17.74 8.47 4.93
CA LEU A 64 17.59 9.91 4.82
C LEU A 64 18.90 10.52 5.32
N GLY A 65 19.76 10.93 4.39
CA GLY A 65 20.66 12.06 4.58
C GLY A 65 19.93 13.33 4.15
#